data_AF-A0A4P7QKE6-F1
#
_entry.id   AF-A0A4P7QKE6-F1
#
_cell.length_a   1.000
_cell.length_b   1.000
_cell.length_c   1.000
_cell.angle_alpha   90.00
_cell.angle_beta   90.00
_cell.angle_gamma   90.00
#
_symmetry.space_group_name_H-M   'P 1'
#
loop_
_entity.id
_entity.type
_entity.pdbx_description
1 polymer ?
#
loop_
_entity_poly.entity_id
_entity_poly.type
_entity_poly.pdbx_seq_one_letter_code
_entity_poly.pdbx_strand_id
1 'polypeptide(L)'
;MQIIVVRCGAPEVEIPAGYQVVDVSAVPTRQELRPLDEAAAAILPEDPTPSLEEISKRPDVEHLGAPGPAPQPVPEALRVIVVGTDAALSAVLTRMMRADYMWVEVGFVPTAASTAAQNWRIPCDSPDAAFQLALNGTVSPVPLIRNDKGLAVAGSATISEWSNGPLAGEIIVDDEVLMRGEADYGARLVPMLDAPGIAAAKAVGPVATHEQLGLDAPRRGLFGFLRGRPGVGQLEPASLATGRAVQAGGRELRVIVDGISAKRPVKGSTFYRHLRDLQIVRP
;
A
#
# COMPACT_ATOMS: atom_id res chain seq x y z
N MET A 1 -15.30 14.18 17.57
CA MET A 1 -14.65 13.32 16.57
C MET A 1 -15.50 13.37 15.33
N GLN A 2 -14.92 13.85 14.24
CA GLN A 2 -15.55 13.87 12.93
C GLN A 2 -15.28 12.54 12.22
N ILE A 3 -16.30 11.96 11.58
CA ILE A 3 -16.16 10.74 10.79
C ILE A 3 -16.58 11.03 9.35
N ILE A 4 -15.72 10.66 8.40
CA ILE A 4 -16.00 10.71 6.96
C ILE A 4 -15.88 9.29 6.39
N VAL A 5 -16.93 8.82 5.73
CA VAL A 5 -16.93 7.54 5.03
C VAL A 5 -16.66 7.80 3.54
N VAL A 6 -15.57 7.26 3.01
CA VAL A 6 -15.21 7.36 1.60
C VAL A 6 -15.60 6.06 0.91
N ARG A 7 -16.69 6.09 0.14
CA ARG A 7 -17.24 4.91 -0.55
C ARG A 7 -16.72 4.86 -1.97
N CYS A 8 -15.80 3.94 -2.23
CA CYS A 8 -15.02 3.88 -3.47
C CYS A 8 -15.61 2.85 -4.43
N GLY A 9 -16.46 3.30 -5.36
CA GLY A 9 -17.04 2.45 -6.41
C GLY A 9 -17.83 1.25 -5.89
N ALA A 10 -18.41 1.37 -4.69
CA ALA A 10 -19.17 0.31 -4.02
C ALA A 10 -20.55 0.82 -3.55
N PRO A 11 -21.41 1.33 -4.47
CA PRO A 11 -22.70 1.93 -4.12
C PRO A 11 -23.66 0.97 -3.40
N GLU A 12 -23.47 -0.33 -3.58
CA GLU A 12 -24.21 -1.41 -2.94
C GLU A 12 -23.93 -1.54 -1.44
N VAL A 13 -22.80 -1.01 -0.95
CA VAL A 13 -22.51 -1.00 0.48
C VAL A 13 -23.32 0.12 1.13
N GLU A 14 -24.29 -0.29 1.97
CA GLU A 14 -25.12 0.64 2.74
C GLU A 14 -24.32 1.22 3.90
N ILE A 15 -24.30 2.55 3.99
CA ILE A 15 -23.67 3.27 5.10
C ILE A 15 -24.77 3.73 6.04
N PRO A 16 -24.67 3.48 7.36
CA PRO A 16 -25.68 3.94 8.31
C PRO A 16 -25.86 5.46 8.24
N ALA A 17 -27.09 5.93 8.48
CA ALA A 17 -27.39 7.35 8.51
C ALA A 17 -26.61 8.08 9.62
N GLY A 18 -26.32 9.36 9.40
CA GLY A 18 -25.62 10.20 10.38
C GLY A 18 -24.12 10.38 10.16
N TYR A 19 -23.54 9.71 9.15
CA TYR A 19 -22.16 9.91 8.74
C TYR A 19 -22.07 10.76 7.45
N GLN A 20 -21.02 11.58 7.34
CA GLN A 20 -20.68 12.23 6.08
C GLN A 20 -20.15 11.18 5.11
N VAL A 21 -20.83 10.99 3.98
CA VAL A 21 -20.41 10.05 2.92
C VAL A 21 -19.86 10.82 1.74
N VAL A 22 -18.68 10.41 1.25
CA VAL A 22 -18.07 10.91 0.02
C VAL A 22 -18.02 9.75 -0.98
N ASP A 23 -18.92 9.79 -1.96
CA ASP A 23 -18.97 8.82 -3.05
C ASP A 23 -17.94 9.17 -4.13
N VAL A 24 -17.08 8.20 -4.45
CA VAL A 24 -15.96 8.39 -5.37
C VAL A 24 -15.79 7.18 -6.29
N SER A 25 -15.00 7.34 -7.35
CA SER A 25 -14.58 6.26 -8.24
C SER A 25 -13.92 5.09 -7.48
N ALA A 26 -13.99 3.88 -8.05
CA ALA A 26 -13.40 2.67 -7.45
C ALA A 26 -11.90 2.84 -7.08
N VAL A 27 -11.17 3.63 -7.86
CA VAL A 27 -9.86 4.17 -7.48
C VAL A 27 -9.98 5.69 -7.55
N PRO A 28 -10.11 6.38 -6.41
CA PRO A 28 -10.46 7.80 -6.40
C PRO A 28 -9.32 8.68 -6.91
N THR A 29 -9.70 9.74 -7.61
CA THR A 29 -8.80 10.78 -8.09
C THR A 29 -8.50 11.81 -7.00
N ARG A 30 -7.46 12.63 -7.23
CA ARG A 30 -7.14 13.75 -6.34
C ARG A 30 -8.32 14.72 -6.15
N GLN A 31 -9.10 14.95 -7.20
CA GLN A 31 -10.22 15.89 -7.15
C GLN A 31 -11.37 15.35 -6.30
N GLU A 32 -11.68 14.06 -6.44
CA GLU A 32 -12.70 13.37 -5.66
C GLU A 32 -12.37 13.33 -4.16
N LEU A 33 -11.08 13.30 -3.80
CA LEU A 33 -10.62 13.28 -2.40
C LEU A 33 -10.41 14.66 -1.78
N ARG A 34 -10.70 15.75 -2.51
CA ARG A 34 -10.58 17.12 -1.99
C ARG A 34 -11.34 17.38 -0.67
N PRO A 35 -12.54 16.82 -0.45
CA PRO A 35 -13.24 17.00 0.82
C PRO A 35 -12.45 16.53 2.06
N LEU A 36 -11.53 15.57 1.90
CA LEU A 36 -10.68 15.13 3.00
C LEU A 36 -9.64 16.19 3.39
N ASP A 37 -9.06 16.87 2.39
CA ASP A 37 -8.11 17.96 2.63
C ASP A 37 -8.81 19.12 3.35
N GLU A 38 -10.03 19.44 2.93
CA GLU A 38 -10.82 20.52 3.51
C GLU A 38 -11.21 20.21 4.96
N ALA A 39 -11.58 18.97 5.26
CA ALA A 39 -11.85 18.54 6.63
C ALA A 39 -10.59 18.56 7.50
N ALA A 40 -9.46 18.05 7.00
CA ALA A 40 -8.20 18.08 7.74
C ALA A 40 -7.72 19.52 8.02
N ALA A 41 -7.78 20.40 7.02
CA ALA A 41 -7.41 21.81 7.16
C ALA A 41 -8.38 22.60 8.05
N ALA A 42 -9.66 22.22 8.12
CA ALA A 42 -10.60 22.84 9.05
C ALA A 42 -10.29 22.51 10.52
N ILE A 43 -9.79 21.30 10.78
CA ILE A 43 -9.45 20.81 12.13
C ILE A 43 -8.09 21.33 12.59
N LEU A 44 -7.08 21.25 11.72
CA LEU A 44 -5.73 21.73 12.00
C LEU A 44 -5.28 22.67 10.87
N PRO A 45 -5.70 23.95 10.90
CA PRO A 45 -5.34 24.92 9.86
C PRO A 45 -3.84 25.22 9.77
N GLU A 46 -3.15 25.14 10.91
CA GLU A 46 -1.71 25.32 11.03
C GLU A 46 -1.15 24.14 11.83
N ASP A 47 -0.27 23.35 11.21
CA ASP A 47 0.45 22.26 11.87
C ASP A 47 1.72 22.84 12.53
N PRO A 48 1.81 22.88 13.88
CA PRO A 48 3.00 23.40 14.55
C PRO A 48 4.17 22.40 14.56
N THR A 49 3.98 21.19 14.05
CA THR A 49 5.05 20.19 13.95
C THR A 49 5.94 20.48 12.74
N PRO A 50 7.22 20.08 12.78
CA PRO A 50 8.11 20.23 11.62
C PRO A 50 7.50 19.58 10.38
N SER A 51 7.52 20.32 9.27
CA SER A 51 7.09 19.83 7.97
C SER A 51 7.97 18.66 7.49
N LEU A 52 7.44 17.86 6.56
CA LEU A 52 8.22 16.78 5.92
C LEU A 52 9.55 17.27 5.33
N GLU A 53 9.57 18.48 4.77
CA GLU A 53 10.78 19.08 4.20
C GLU A 53 11.81 19.40 5.28
N GLU A 54 11.37 20.01 6.39
CA GLU A 54 12.24 20.30 7.53
C GLU A 54 12.78 19.03 8.18
N ILE A 55 11.94 17.99 8.36
CA ILE A 55 12.38 16.69 8.89
C ILE A 55 13.46 16.11 7.97
N SER A 56 13.24 16.09 6.66
CA SER A 56 14.16 15.49 5.69
C SER A 56 15.54 16.17 5.63
N LYS A 57 15.61 17.46 6.02
CA LYS A 57 16.85 18.25 6.02
C LYS A 57 17.63 18.14 7.33
N ARG A 58 17.09 17.50 8.36
CA ARG A 58 17.80 17.34 9.64
C ARG A 58 19.01 16.42 9.44
N PRO A 59 20.19 16.76 9.98
CA PRO A 59 21.36 15.89 9.92
C PRO A 59 21.13 14.60 10.73
N ASP A 60 20.37 14.71 11.82
CA ASP A 60 20.05 13.61 12.73
C ASP A 60 18.55 13.25 12.60
N VAL A 61 18.13 12.77 11.43
CA VAL A 61 16.81 12.10 11.34
C VAL A 61 16.90 10.82 12.14
N GLU A 62 16.20 10.76 13.28
CA GLU A 62 16.13 9.54 14.09
C GLU A 62 15.77 8.36 13.19
N HIS A 63 16.50 7.26 13.37
CA HIS A 63 16.19 6.03 12.68
C HIS A 63 14.75 5.65 13.01
N LEU A 64 13.90 5.49 11.99
CA LEU A 64 12.48 5.20 12.16
C LEU A 64 12.30 3.84 12.87
N GLY A 65 12.20 3.89 14.21
CA GLY A 65 12.03 2.76 15.12
C GLY A 65 10.57 2.30 15.20
N ALA A 66 10.09 1.86 16.36
CA ALA A 66 8.68 1.47 16.50
C ALA A 66 7.74 2.61 16.03
N PRO A 67 6.63 2.32 15.33
CA PRO A 67 5.71 3.33 14.86
C PRO A 67 5.02 4.05 16.03
N GLY A 68 4.85 5.36 15.89
CA GLY A 68 4.36 6.22 16.96
C GLY A 68 3.06 6.95 16.63
N PRO A 69 2.30 7.40 17.66
CA PRO A 69 1.17 8.28 17.45
C PRO A 69 1.62 9.54 16.72
N ALA A 70 0.74 10.09 15.90
CA ALA A 70 1.04 11.32 15.18
C ALA A 70 1.31 12.46 16.18
N PRO A 71 2.39 13.23 16.02
CA PRO A 71 2.81 14.24 17.00
C PRO A 71 1.94 15.51 16.98
N GLN A 72 1.07 15.66 15.98
CA GLN A 72 0.22 16.83 15.83
C GLN A 72 -0.74 17.01 17.02
N PRO A 73 -0.90 18.23 17.55
CA PRO A 73 -1.87 18.53 18.59
C PRO A 73 -3.27 18.68 17.97
N VAL A 74 -3.87 17.57 17.57
CA VAL A 74 -5.17 17.54 16.89
C VAL A 74 -6.29 17.93 17.88
N PRO A 75 -6.98 19.06 17.68
CA PRO A 75 -8.00 19.53 18.64
C PRO A 75 -9.27 18.67 18.61
N GLU A 76 -9.59 18.09 17.45
CA GLU A 76 -10.68 17.14 17.27
C GLU A 76 -10.24 16.01 16.35
N ALA A 77 -10.37 14.76 16.81
CA ALA A 77 -10.04 13.60 15.99
C ALA A 77 -10.87 13.56 14.68
N LEU A 78 -10.21 13.30 13.56
CA LEU A 78 -10.82 13.00 12.27
C LEU A 78 -10.57 11.53 11.94
N ARG A 79 -11.65 10.81 11.67
CA ARG A 79 -11.61 9.41 11.24
C ARG A 79 -12.14 9.28 9.83
N VAL A 80 -11.31 8.73 8.94
CA VAL A 80 -11.66 8.41 7.56
C VAL A 80 -11.87 6.91 7.46
N ILE A 81 -13.08 6.48 7.15
CA ILE A 81 -13.42 5.08 6.89
C ILE A 81 -13.44 4.88 5.39
N VAL A 82 -12.49 4.11 4.86
CA VAL A 82 -12.45 3.77 3.43
C VAL A 82 -13.22 2.49 3.21
N VAL A 83 -14.24 2.54 2.35
CA VAL A 83 -14.98 1.37 1.88
C VAL A 83 -14.57 1.11 0.44
N GLY A 84 -13.82 0.03 0.19
CA GLY A 84 -13.29 -0.24 -1.16
C GLY A 84 -12.23 -1.33 -1.24
N THR A 85 -11.47 -1.32 -2.34
CA THR A 85 -10.34 -2.24 -2.59
C THR A 85 -9.03 -1.71 -2.01
N ASP A 86 -7.98 -2.55 -1.99
CA ASP A 86 -6.62 -2.10 -1.61
C ASP A 86 -6.14 -0.93 -2.49
N ALA A 87 -6.50 -0.90 -3.77
CA ALA A 87 -6.19 0.20 -4.68
C ALA A 87 -6.89 1.51 -4.26
N ALA A 88 -8.13 1.41 -3.78
CA ALA A 88 -8.89 2.55 -3.27
C ALA A 88 -8.24 3.12 -2.01
N LEU A 89 -7.92 2.23 -1.06
CA LEU A 89 -7.21 2.59 0.17
C LEU A 89 -5.84 3.22 -0.15
N SER A 90 -5.06 2.63 -1.05
CA SER A 90 -3.79 3.18 -1.53
C SER A 90 -3.94 4.61 -2.07
N ALA A 91 -4.99 4.89 -2.85
CA ALA A 91 -5.25 6.22 -3.39
C ALA A 91 -5.58 7.24 -2.29
N VAL A 92 -6.41 6.86 -1.31
CA VAL A 92 -6.73 7.69 -0.14
C VAL A 92 -5.46 7.98 0.67
N LEU A 93 -4.72 6.94 1.07
CA LEU A 93 -3.46 7.08 1.81
C LEU A 93 -2.45 7.94 1.05
N THR A 94 -2.36 7.79 -0.27
CA THR A 94 -1.50 8.61 -1.12
C THR A 94 -1.89 10.09 -1.08
N ARG A 95 -3.20 10.41 -1.07
CA ARG A 95 -3.66 11.80 -0.94
C ARG A 95 -3.27 12.38 0.41
N MET A 96 -3.54 11.65 1.50
CA MET A 96 -3.27 12.05 2.88
C MET A 96 -1.78 12.30 3.10
N MET A 97 -0.95 11.35 2.66
CA MET A 97 0.49 11.44 2.75
C MET A 97 1.05 12.66 2.01
N ARG A 98 0.54 12.94 0.79
CA ARG A 98 1.02 14.06 -0.03
C ARG A 98 0.61 15.43 0.50
N ALA A 99 -0.42 15.49 1.32
CA ALA A 99 -0.88 16.72 1.95
C ALA A 99 -0.54 16.77 3.45
N ASP A 100 0.30 15.85 3.93
CA ASP A 100 0.88 15.81 5.28
C ASP A 100 -0.14 15.84 6.43
N TYR A 101 -1.27 15.12 6.28
CA TYR A 101 -2.25 14.94 7.35
C TYR A 101 -2.40 13.49 7.78
N MET A 102 -1.27 12.79 7.90
CA MET A 102 -1.21 11.39 8.36
C MET A 102 -1.61 11.19 9.83
N TRP A 103 -1.93 12.27 10.55
CA TRP A 103 -2.54 12.23 11.89
C TRP A 103 -4.00 11.77 11.88
N VAL A 104 -4.65 11.78 10.72
CA VAL A 104 -6.02 11.28 10.54
C VAL A 104 -6.07 9.77 10.76
N GLU A 105 -7.07 9.34 11.53
CA GLU A 105 -7.33 7.94 11.82
C GLU A 105 -7.97 7.25 10.60
N VAL A 106 -7.49 6.06 10.23
CA VAL A 106 -7.95 5.35 9.04
C VAL A 106 -8.60 4.03 9.43
N GLY A 107 -9.92 3.95 9.23
CA GLY A 107 -10.66 2.70 9.21
C GLY A 107 -10.77 2.15 7.79
N PHE A 108 -10.88 0.84 7.64
CA PHE A 108 -11.00 0.20 6.33
C PHE A 108 -12.05 -0.91 6.33
N VAL A 109 -12.87 -0.93 5.28
CA VAL A 109 -13.92 -1.93 5.04
C VAL A 109 -13.69 -2.49 3.64
N PRO A 110 -13.10 -3.70 3.52
CA PRO A 110 -12.75 -4.27 2.23
C PRO A 110 -14.01 -4.71 1.46
N THR A 111 -14.05 -4.39 0.16
CA THR A 111 -15.14 -4.84 -0.75
C THR A 111 -14.74 -6.00 -1.65
N ALA A 112 -13.50 -6.48 -1.53
CA ALA A 112 -12.95 -7.61 -2.26
C ALA A 112 -11.87 -8.30 -1.40
N ALA A 113 -11.29 -9.40 -1.92
CA ALA A 113 -10.11 -10.02 -1.32
C ALA A 113 -9.00 -8.97 -1.13
N SER A 114 -8.56 -8.78 0.10
CA SER A 114 -7.72 -7.66 0.49
C SER A 114 -6.50 -8.14 1.27
N THR A 115 -5.31 -7.75 0.80
CA THR A 115 -4.06 -7.99 1.53
C THR A 115 -3.93 -6.98 2.66
N ALA A 116 -4.38 -5.74 2.47
CA ALA A 116 -4.40 -4.72 3.52
C ALA A 116 -5.23 -5.17 4.73
N ALA A 117 -6.45 -5.68 4.50
CA ALA A 117 -7.32 -6.19 5.55
C ALA A 117 -6.69 -7.38 6.30
N GLN A 118 -6.04 -8.31 5.58
CA GLN A 118 -5.31 -9.41 6.22
C GLN A 118 -4.16 -8.90 7.10
N ASN A 119 -3.35 -7.97 6.58
CA ASN A 119 -2.23 -7.38 7.32
C ASN A 119 -2.70 -6.65 8.57
N TRP A 120 -3.81 -5.90 8.47
CA TRP A 120 -4.38 -5.12 9.56
C TRP A 120 -5.26 -5.96 10.50
N ARG A 121 -5.47 -7.25 10.17
CA ARG A 121 -6.34 -8.20 10.88
C ARG A 121 -7.81 -7.76 10.94
N ILE A 122 -8.30 -7.12 9.87
CA ILE A 122 -9.70 -6.73 9.75
C ILE A 122 -10.55 -7.98 9.44
N PRO A 123 -11.71 -8.17 10.09
CA PRO A 123 -12.65 -9.23 9.74
C PRO A 123 -13.05 -9.14 8.26
N CYS A 124 -12.77 -10.18 7.49
CA CYS A 124 -13.05 -10.23 6.05
C CYS A 124 -14.31 -11.03 5.70
N ASP A 125 -14.92 -11.68 6.69
CA ASP A 125 -16.08 -12.55 6.58
C ASP A 125 -17.42 -11.82 6.76
N SER A 126 -17.39 -10.60 7.32
CA SER A 126 -18.57 -9.76 7.51
C SER A 126 -18.25 -8.28 7.27
N PRO A 127 -18.86 -7.65 6.23
CA PRO A 127 -18.75 -6.21 6.01
C PRO A 127 -19.22 -5.38 7.21
N ASP A 128 -20.28 -5.82 7.89
CA ASP A 128 -20.79 -5.17 9.10
C ASP A 128 -19.77 -5.21 10.23
N ALA A 129 -19.11 -6.36 10.46
CA ALA A 129 -18.07 -6.47 11.48
C ALA A 129 -16.86 -5.58 11.15
N ALA A 130 -16.45 -5.53 9.88
CA ALA A 130 -15.39 -4.62 9.43
C ALA A 130 -15.78 -3.15 9.62
N PHE A 131 -17.04 -2.78 9.33
CA PHE A 131 -17.54 -1.43 9.55
C PHE A 131 -17.60 -1.08 11.04
N GLN A 132 -18.09 -1.98 11.90
CA GLN A 132 -18.10 -1.78 13.35
C GLN A 132 -16.70 -1.64 13.92
N LEU A 133 -15.74 -2.43 13.42
CA LEU A 133 -14.33 -2.28 13.77
C LEU A 133 -13.80 -0.91 13.31
N ALA A 134 -14.00 -0.54 12.04
CA ALA A 134 -13.55 0.75 11.51
C ALA A 134 -14.14 1.93 12.29
N LEU A 135 -15.37 1.80 12.78
CA LEU A 135 -16.06 2.83 13.54
C LEU A 135 -15.58 2.92 14.99
N ASN A 136 -15.48 1.80 15.70
CA ASN A 136 -15.30 1.77 17.16
C ASN A 136 -13.93 1.26 17.62
N GLY A 137 -13.13 0.74 16.70
CA GLY A 137 -11.84 0.15 17.01
C GLY A 137 -10.83 1.18 17.49
N THR A 138 -9.78 0.64 18.12
CA THR A 138 -8.66 1.43 18.63
C THR A 138 -7.67 1.77 17.52
N VAL A 139 -7.06 2.95 17.63
CA VAL A 139 -6.02 3.40 16.71
C VAL A 139 -4.70 2.78 17.11
N SER A 140 -4.00 2.19 16.15
CA SER A 140 -2.65 1.66 16.29
C SER A 140 -1.75 2.29 15.21
N PRO A 141 -0.67 2.97 15.60
CA PRO A 141 0.33 3.44 14.65
C PRO A 141 1.01 2.29 13.93
N VAL A 142 1.20 2.43 12.62
CA VAL A 142 1.96 1.48 11.79
C VAL A 142 2.83 2.21 10.76
N PRO A 143 3.91 1.60 10.27
CA PRO A 143 4.70 2.16 9.18
C PRO A 143 3.85 2.41 7.93
N LEU A 144 3.87 3.64 7.42
CA LEU A 144 3.37 3.91 6.06
C LEU A 144 4.46 3.58 5.05
N ILE A 145 4.22 2.63 4.15
CA ILE A 145 5.16 2.29 3.07
C ILE A 145 4.78 3.03 1.79
N ARG A 146 5.77 3.58 1.09
CA ARG A 146 5.57 4.24 -0.20
C ARG A 146 6.70 3.93 -1.18
N ASN A 147 6.44 4.15 -2.46
CA ASN A 147 7.49 4.13 -3.48
C ASN A 147 8.13 5.51 -3.74
N ASP A 148 9.18 5.52 -4.56
CA ASP A 148 9.89 6.70 -5.04
C ASP A 148 9.02 7.68 -5.86
N LYS A 149 7.87 7.23 -6.36
CA LYS A 149 6.85 8.08 -7.01
C LYS A 149 5.82 8.66 -6.03
N GLY A 150 6.01 8.42 -4.74
CA GLY A 150 5.11 8.87 -3.68
C GLY A 150 3.71 8.25 -3.82
N LEU A 151 3.64 6.97 -4.17
CA LEU A 151 2.45 6.13 -4.08
C LEU A 151 2.54 5.31 -2.79
N ALA A 152 1.49 5.34 -1.96
CA ALA A 152 1.40 4.52 -0.76
C ALA A 152 1.07 3.06 -1.11
N VAL A 153 1.61 2.11 -0.33
CA VAL A 153 1.26 0.69 -0.41
C VAL A 153 0.35 0.37 0.75
N ALA A 154 -0.91 0.03 0.47
CA ALA A 154 -1.89 -0.34 1.48
C ALA A 154 -1.78 -1.83 1.85
N GLY A 155 -1.76 -2.71 0.86
CA GLY A 155 -1.74 -4.16 1.02
C GLY A 155 -0.45 -4.80 0.55
N SER A 156 -0.10 -4.62 -0.72
CA SER A 156 1.15 -5.18 -1.27
C SER A 156 1.62 -4.51 -2.55
N ALA A 157 2.90 -4.65 -2.85
CA ALA A 157 3.46 -4.31 -4.14
C ALA A 157 4.25 -5.48 -4.73
N THR A 158 4.31 -5.54 -6.06
CA THR A 158 5.18 -6.48 -6.78
C THR A 158 6.11 -5.73 -7.73
N ILE A 159 7.32 -6.25 -7.83
CA ILE A 159 8.33 -5.82 -8.79
C ILE A 159 8.65 -7.03 -9.63
N SER A 160 8.47 -6.92 -10.95
CA SER A 160 8.66 -8.02 -11.90
C SER A 160 9.18 -7.48 -13.22
N GLU A 161 9.40 -8.36 -14.20
CA GLU A 161 9.73 -7.96 -15.56
C GLU A 161 8.47 -7.54 -16.34
N TRP A 162 8.59 -6.54 -17.23
CA TRP A 162 7.48 -5.95 -17.98
C TRP A 162 6.66 -6.94 -18.82
N SER A 163 7.32 -7.88 -19.48
CA SER A 163 6.70 -8.99 -20.23
C SER A 163 6.20 -10.15 -19.36
N ASN A 164 6.28 -10.05 -18.03
CA ASN A 164 5.85 -11.09 -17.08
C ASN A 164 6.67 -12.39 -17.16
N GLY A 165 7.90 -12.29 -17.67
CA GLY A 165 8.89 -13.37 -17.69
C GLY A 165 9.86 -13.31 -16.50
N PRO A 166 10.93 -14.12 -16.54
CA PRO A 166 12.03 -14.00 -15.60
C PRO A 166 12.66 -12.60 -15.66
N LEU A 167 12.91 -12.04 -14.48
CA LEU A 167 13.51 -10.74 -14.29
C LEU A 167 15.03 -10.84 -14.37
N ALA A 168 15.61 -10.17 -15.37
CA ALA A 168 17.03 -9.84 -15.42
C ALA A 168 17.30 -8.56 -14.60
N GLY A 169 17.73 -8.72 -13.35
CA GLY A 169 17.92 -7.59 -12.44
C GLY A 169 18.38 -7.97 -11.05
N GLU A 170 18.23 -7.03 -10.13
CA GLU A 170 18.55 -7.17 -8.72
C GLU A 170 17.45 -6.55 -7.86
N ILE A 171 17.14 -7.21 -6.74
CA ILE A 171 16.26 -6.69 -5.70
C ILE A 171 16.94 -6.89 -4.36
N ILE A 172 17.02 -5.82 -3.58
CA ILE A 172 17.70 -5.75 -2.28
C ILE A 172 16.69 -5.26 -1.24
N VAL A 173 16.69 -5.87 -0.06
CA VAL A 173 15.94 -5.43 1.13
C VAL A 173 16.96 -4.96 2.16
N ASP A 174 17.02 -3.65 2.41
CA ASP A 174 18.12 -3.00 3.14
C ASP A 174 19.51 -3.42 2.63
N ASP A 175 20.23 -4.28 3.35
CA ASP A 175 21.55 -4.82 3.00
C ASP A 175 21.50 -6.28 2.48
N GLU A 176 20.33 -6.92 2.48
CA GLU A 176 20.12 -8.28 2.03
C GLU A 176 19.76 -8.34 0.54
N VAL A 177 20.55 -9.05 -0.26
CA VAL A 177 20.24 -9.30 -1.68
C VAL A 177 19.19 -10.40 -1.79
N LEU A 178 17.94 -10.01 -1.99
CA LEU A 178 16.80 -10.93 -2.13
C LEU A 178 16.87 -11.75 -3.42
N MET A 179 17.28 -11.13 -4.53
CA MET A 179 17.57 -11.81 -5.78
C MET A 179 18.55 -11.02 -6.64
N ARG A 180 19.33 -11.74 -7.45
CA ARG A 180 20.24 -11.20 -8.45
C ARG A 180 20.37 -12.20 -9.59
N GLY A 181 20.21 -11.75 -10.83
CA GLY A 181 20.39 -12.58 -12.02
C GLY A 181 19.16 -12.60 -12.91
N GLU A 182 18.93 -13.71 -13.63
CA GLU A 182 17.90 -13.84 -14.68
C GLU A 182 16.93 -15.01 -14.48
N ALA A 183 16.99 -15.71 -13.34
CA ALA A 183 16.24 -16.95 -13.13
C ALA A 183 14.86 -16.74 -12.47
N ASP A 184 14.73 -15.72 -11.63
CA ASP A 184 13.55 -15.48 -10.80
C ASP A 184 12.59 -14.48 -11.45
N TYR A 185 11.35 -14.42 -11.00
CA TYR A 185 10.31 -13.58 -11.61
C TYR A 185 10.16 -12.19 -10.97
N GLY A 186 10.91 -11.92 -9.89
CA GLY A 186 10.88 -10.65 -9.17
C GLY A 186 10.66 -10.84 -7.68
N ALA A 187 9.92 -9.91 -7.07
CA ALA A 187 9.58 -9.97 -5.65
C ALA A 187 8.18 -9.43 -5.37
N ARG A 188 7.60 -9.88 -4.25
CA ARG A 188 6.42 -9.27 -3.62
C ARG A 188 6.82 -8.72 -2.26
N LEU A 189 6.33 -7.53 -1.95
CA LEU A 189 6.50 -6.89 -0.65
C LEU A 189 5.16 -6.50 -0.04
N VAL A 190 5.10 -6.50 1.29
CA VAL A 190 3.95 -6.08 2.10
C VAL A 190 4.39 -5.11 3.20
N PRO A 191 3.56 -4.11 3.53
CA PRO A 191 3.76 -3.32 4.75
C PRO A 191 3.66 -4.20 6.00
N MET A 192 4.57 -3.99 6.95
CA MET A 192 4.51 -4.58 8.28
C MET A 192 3.73 -3.67 9.25
N LEU A 193 3.31 -4.24 10.38
CA LEU A 193 2.65 -3.50 11.46
C LEU A 193 3.62 -2.81 12.43
N ASP A 194 4.91 -3.11 12.31
CA ASP A 194 5.97 -2.59 13.17
C ASP A 194 7.27 -2.45 12.35
N ALA A 195 8.30 -1.84 12.94
CA ALA A 195 9.64 -1.79 12.38
C ALA A 195 10.15 -3.21 12.01
N PRO A 196 10.91 -3.36 10.91
CA PRO A 196 11.49 -2.30 10.09
C PRO A 196 10.53 -1.70 9.03
N GLY A 197 9.35 -2.29 8.85
CA GLY A 197 8.24 -1.72 8.07
C GLY A 197 7.92 -2.44 6.76
N ILE A 198 8.86 -3.17 6.17
CA ILE A 198 8.61 -3.95 4.95
C ILE A 198 9.04 -5.40 5.16
N ALA A 199 8.18 -6.32 4.72
CA ALA A 199 8.54 -7.72 4.50
C ALA A 199 8.46 -8.02 3.00
N ALA A 200 9.47 -8.69 2.45
CA ALA A 200 9.52 -9.03 1.04
C ALA A 200 10.01 -10.46 0.83
N ALA A 201 9.49 -11.10 -0.21
CA ALA A 201 9.90 -12.45 -0.61
C ALA A 201 10.03 -12.51 -2.13
N LYS A 202 10.96 -13.35 -2.58
CA LYS A 202 11.24 -13.62 -3.98
C LYS A 202 10.04 -14.31 -4.64
N ALA A 203 9.69 -13.85 -5.84
CA ALA A 203 8.72 -14.50 -6.70
C ALA A 203 9.43 -15.53 -7.60
N VAL A 204 9.03 -16.79 -7.49
CA VAL A 204 9.57 -17.91 -8.29
C VAL A 204 8.66 -18.27 -9.47
N GLY A 205 7.58 -17.52 -9.65
CA GLY A 205 6.66 -17.60 -10.79
C GLY A 205 6.09 -16.23 -11.16
N PRO A 206 5.36 -16.13 -12.29
CA PRO A 206 4.77 -14.87 -12.75
C PRO A 206 3.95 -14.20 -11.65
N VAL A 207 4.13 -12.90 -11.41
CA VAL A 207 3.48 -12.21 -10.28
C VAL A 207 1.99 -11.94 -10.51
N ALA A 208 1.54 -12.00 -11.75
CA ALA A 208 0.14 -11.85 -12.17
C ALA A 208 -0.14 -12.67 -13.44
N THR A 209 -1.41 -12.89 -13.77
CA THR A 209 -1.76 -13.51 -15.05
C THR A 209 -1.49 -12.53 -16.21
N HIS A 210 -1.30 -13.06 -17.44
CA HIS A 210 -1.14 -12.19 -18.62
C HIS A 210 -2.38 -11.34 -18.87
N GLU A 211 -3.58 -11.89 -18.64
CA GLU A 211 -4.85 -11.18 -18.73
C GLU A 211 -4.92 -9.99 -17.76
N GLN A 212 -4.54 -10.19 -16.49
CA GLN A 212 -4.47 -9.10 -15.50
C GLN A 212 -3.50 -7.99 -15.90
N LEU A 213 -2.49 -8.31 -16.71
CA LEU A 213 -1.49 -7.35 -17.19
C LEU A 213 -1.82 -6.78 -18.58
N GLY A 214 -2.91 -7.22 -19.22
CA GLY A 214 -3.23 -6.86 -20.61
C GLY A 214 -2.20 -7.36 -21.63
N LEU A 215 -1.53 -8.47 -21.34
CA LEU A 215 -0.54 -9.11 -22.20
C LEU A 215 -1.17 -10.27 -22.99
N ASP A 216 -0.67 -10.50 -24.21
CA ASP A 216 -1.06 -11.66 -25.00
C ASP A 216 -0.63 -12.96 -24.32
N ALA A 217 -1.48 -13.99 -24.42
CA ALA A 217 -1.13 -15.30 -23.88
C ALA A 217 0.18 -15.82 -24.52
N PRO A 218 1.12 -16.38 -23.74
CA PRO A 218 2.37 -16.86 -24.28
C PRO A 218 2.12 -18.00 -25.27
N ARG A 219 2.70 -17.92 -26.48
CA ARG A 219 2.58 -18.95 -27.51
C ARG A 219 3.01 -20.31 -26.95
N ARG A 220 2.13 -21.31 -27.03
CA ARG A 220 2.39 -22.69 -26.57
C ARG A 220 3.43 -23.34 -27.47
N GLY A 221 4.67 -23.48 -27.00
CA GLY A 221 5.68 -24.32 -27.62
C GLY A 221 5.49 -25.80 -27.24
N LEU A 222 5.72 -26.71 -28.19
CA LEU A 222 5.63 -28.17 -27.98
C LEU A 222 6.52 -28.66 -26.81
N PHE A 223 7.64 -27.98 -26.56
CA PHE A 223 8.61 -28.28 -25.49
C PHE A 223 8.19 -27.78 -24.09
N GLY A 224 7.17 -26.93 -24.00
CA GLY A 224 6.70 -26.37 -22.72
C GLY A 224 5.78 -27.29 -21.91
N PHE A 225 5.45 -28.46 -22.44
CA PHE A 225 4.59 -29.46 -21.77
C PHE A 225 5.34 -30.31 -20.74
N LEU A 226 6.68 -30.40 -20.82
CA LEU A 226 7.52 -31.28 -19.99
C LEU A 226 8.04 -30.62 -18.70
N ARG A 227 8.01 -29.29 -18.58
CA ARG A 227 8.32 -28.56 -17.33
C ARG A 227 7.03 -28.03 -16.73
N GLY A 228 6.73 -28.40 -15.48
CA GLY A 228 5.67 -27.77 -14.72
C GLY A 228 5.90 -26.25 -14.68
N ARG A 229 4.89 -25.46 -15.08
CA ARG A 229 5.00 -24.00 -14.99
C ARG A 229 4.91 -23.59 -13.52
N PRO A 230 5.76 -22.66 -13.05
CA PRO A 230 5.58 -22.04 -11.75
C PRO A 230 4.16 -21.47 -11.61
N GLY A 231 3.59 -21.58 -10.43
CA GLY A 231 2.27 -21.00 -10.14
C GLY A 231 2.31 -19.47 -10.21
N VAL A 232 1.22 -18.86 -10.66
CA VAL A 232 1.06 -17.40 -10.59
C VAL A 232 1.07 -16.98 -9.11
N GLY A 233 1.86 -15.96 -8.79
CA GLY A 233 2.00 -15.44 -7.42
C GLY A 233 2.80 -16.35 -6.48
N GLN A 234 3.48 -17.38 -6.99
CA GLN A 234 4.28 -18.28 -6.18
C GLN A 234 5.51 -17.55 -5.63
N LEU A 235 5.67 -17.59 -4.31
CA LEU A 235 6.82 -17.01 -3.59
C LEU A 235 7.71 -18.12 -3.03
N GLU A 236 8.98 -17.82 -2.78
CA GLU A 236 9.91 -18.68 -2.04
C GLU A 236 9.93 -18.26 -0.55
N PRO A 237 9.27 -18.98 0.37
CA PRO A 237 9.19 -18.54 1.77
C PRO A 237 10.56 -18.45 2.46
N ALA A 238 11.52 -19.29 2.05
CA ALA A 238 12.87 -19.28 2.57
C ALA A 238 13.66 -18.01 2.20
N SER A 239 13.17 -17.21 1.24
CA SER A 239 13.74 -15.92 0.86
C SER A 239 13.12 -14.74 1.60
N LEU A 240 12.24 -14.97 2.59
CA LEU A 240 11.61 -13.88 3.33
C LEU A 240 12.68 -13.02 4.01
N ALA A 241 12.73 -11.75 3.62
CA ALA A 241 13.57 -10.72 4.20
C ALA A 241 12.71 -9.57 4.72
N THR A 242 13.16 -8.90 5.77
CA THR A 242 12.52 -7.69 6.31
C THR A 242 13.51 -6.54 6.32
N GLY A 243 13.01 -5.33 6.09
CA GLY A 243 13.85 -4.14 6.06
C GLY A 243 13.06 -2.85 5.98
N ARG A 244 13.77 -1.73 5.97
CA ARG A 244 13.19 -0.38 5.89
C ARG A 244 12.90 0.03 4.47
N ALA A 245 13.68 -0.51 3.53
CA ALA A 245 13.56 -0.24 2.12
C ALA A 245 13.72 -1.50 1.28
N VAL A 246 13.04 -1.51 0.14
CA VAL A 246 13.27 -2.46 -0.96
C VAL A 246 13.72 -1.66 -2.17
N GLN A 247 14.88 -1.98 -2.70
CA GLN A 247 15.44 -1.36 -3.90
C GLN A 247 15.50 -2.39 -5.02
N ALA A 248 15.04 -1.99 -6.19
CA ALA A 248 15.13 -2.84 -7.37
C ALA A 248 15.78 -2.09 -8.54
N GLY A 249 16.60 -2.81 -9.30
CA GLY A 249 17.24 -2.36 -10.52
C GLY A 249 17.08 -3.40 -11.64
N GLY A 250 16.75 -2.95 -12.84
CA GLY A 250 16.57 -3.81 -14.01
C GLY A 250 16.37 -3.02 -15.30
N ARG A 251 16.18 -3.73 -16.42
CA ARG A 251 16.01 -3.07 -17.74
C ARG A 251 14.60 -2.51 -17.92
N GLU A 252 13.59 -3.36 -17.72
CA GLU A 252 12.18 -3.04 -17.90
C GLU A 252 11.36 -3.61 -16.74
N LEU A 253 11.43 -2.94 -15.59
CA LEU A 253 10.67 -3.34 -14.41
C LEU A 253 9.21 -2.94 -14.55
N ARG A 254 8.31 -3.88 -14.26
CA ARG A 254 6.91 -3.62 -13.93
C ARG A 254 6.75 -3.52 -12.42
N VAL A 255 6.18 -2.41 -12.00
CA VAL A 255 5.79 -2.17 -10.61
C VAL A 255 4.27 -2.19 -10.54
N ILE A 256 3.72 -3.03 -9.67
CA ILE A 256 2.29 -3.10 -9.37
C ILE A 256 2.14 -2.73 -7.90
N VAL A 257 1.28 -1.76 -7.60
CA VAL A 257 0.93 -1.40 -6.22
C VAL A 257 -0.56 -1.63 -6.04
N ASP A 258 -0.91 -2.48 -5.08
CA ASP A 258 -2.30 -2.78 -4.73
C ASP A 258 -3.18 -3.15 -5.95
N GLY A 259 -2.61 -3.94 -6.86
CA GLY A 259 -3.26 -4.40 -8.10
C GLY A 259 -3.16 -3.44 -9.28
N ILE A 260 -2.65 -2.21 -9.09
CA ILE A 260 -2.51 -1.21 -10.15
C ILE A 260 -1.08 -1.22 -10.72
N SER A 261 -0.95 -1.66 -11.98
CA SER A 261 0.33 -1.61 -12.70
C SER A 261 0.70 -0.19 -13.08
N ALA A 262 1.98 0.15 -12.96
CA ALA A 262 2.54 1.34 -13.59
C ALA A 262 2.28 1.30 -15.11
N LYS A 263 2.08 2.48 -15.71
CA LYS A 263 1.74 2.64 -17.14
C LYS A 263 2.90 2.34 -18.09
N ARG A 264 4.14 2.36 -17.60
CA ARG A 264 5.37 2.20 -18.37
C ARG A 264 6.41 1.46 -17.54
N PRO A 265 7.31 0.71 -18.19
CA PRO A 265 8.43 0.10 -17.49
C PRO A 265 9.38 1.15 -16.93
N VAL A 266 10.06 0.80 -15.83
CA VAL A 266 11.09 1.63 -15.19
C VAL A 266 12.40 0.86 -15.05
N LYS A 267 13.52 1.56 -14.93
CA LYS A 267 14.83 0.92 -14.71
C LYS A 267 15.14 0.62 -13.24
N GLY A 268 14.39 1.26 -12.35
CA GLY A 268 14.53 1.06 -10.92
C GLY A 268 13.31 1.58 -10.20
N SER A 269 13.09 1.04 -9.01
CA SER A 269 12.09 1.54 -8.07
C SER A 269 12.54 1.26 -6.65
N THR A 270 12.15 2.13 -5.73
CA THR A 270 12.47 1.98 -4.32
C THR A 270 11.21 2.14 -3.50
N PHE A 271 10.96 1.18 -2.62
CA PHE A 271 9.93 1.24 -1.60
C PHE A 271 10.59 1.49 -0.25
N TYR A 272 10.00 2.36 0.57
CA TYR A 272 10.56 2.72 1.86
C TYR A 272 9.46 3.22 2.80
N ARG A 273 9.75 3.16 4.11
CA ARG A 273 8.90 3.78 5.12
C ARG A 273 8.89 5.30 5.00
N HIS A 274 7.70 5.89 4.99
CA HIS A 274 7.49 7.33 5.01
C HIS A 274 7.80 7.93 6.39
N LEU A 275 8.05 9.24 6.43
CA LEU A 275 8.43 9.96 7.66
C LEU A 275 7.29 10.09 8.68
N ARG A 276 6.04 9.91 8.24
CA ARG A 276 4.86 9.88 9.11
C ARG A 276 4.29 8.47 9.14
N ASP A 277 3.99 7.99 10.34
CA ASP A 277 3.31 6.71 10.54
C ASP A 277 1.81 6.85 10.31
N LEU A 278 1.23 5.79 9.78
CA LEU A 278 -0.21 5.69 9.54
C LEU A 278 -0.93 5.35 10.85
N GLN A 279 -2.03 6.03 11.12
CA GLN A 279 -2.87 5.81 12.29
C GLN A 279 -4.04 4.89 11.91
N ILE A 280 -3.87 3.57 11.95
CA ILE A 280 -4.92 2.62 11.51
C ILE A 280 -5.85 2.18 12.64
N VAL A 281 -7.11 1.93 12.31
CA VAL A 281 -8.06 1.26 13.19
C VAL A 281 -7.98 -0.26 12.99
N ARG A 282 -7.71 -1.00 14.06
CA ARG A 282 -7.55 -2.47 14.03
C ARG A 282 -7.94 -3.12 15.38
N PRO A 283 -8.12 -4.46 15.44
CA PRO A 283 -8.47 -5.16 16.67
C PRO A 283 -7.35 -5.18 17.70
#